data_AF-A0A239E966-F1
#
_entry.id   AF-A0A239E966-F1
#
_cell.length_a   1.000
_cell.length_b   1.000
_cell.length_c   1.000
_cell.angle_alpha   90.00
_cell.angle_beta   90.00
_cell.angle_gamma   90.00
#
_symmetry.space_group_name_H-M   'P 1'
#
loop_
_entity.id
_entity.type
_entity.pdbx_description
1 polymer ?
#
loop_
_entity_poly.entity_id
_entity_poly.type
_entity_poly.pdbx_seq_one_letter_code
_entity_poly.pdbx_strand_id
1 'polypeptide(L)'
;MIEEVVSLIKEWALEFGANNENEFSKSYVYRNNTGSEALKDNGAFFGFLHPDEEERGVFHDFSFTLFPTDQEKPWLLCLGIGSNGFKKDLELANKPGMRRLFSQLIDNEGYYKNDFSDIESGLPKSITSNPNLQHLKKTIKTYTKVLPVCQVIHNPLSESGKSRIKAFLAAYAKVRDWPSNQNHRNAISKALKPFQNEKLEDDRDLIFELLKERRFVILQGPPGTGKTTISKEIATKSSAKSFFTQFHAETTYSDFIYGI
;
A
#
# COMPACT_ATOMS: atom_id res chain seq x y z
N MET A 1 -18.12 17.59 0.59
CA MET A 1 -17.17 16.56 0.11
C MET A 1 -16.74 15.59 1.21
N ILE A 2 -16.08 16.04 2.30
CA ILE A 2 -15.58 15.12 3.35
C ILE A 2 -16.69 14.26 3.95
N GLU A 3 -17.80 14.87 4.38
CA GLU A 3 -18.94 14.15 4.97
C GLU A 3 -19.56 13.14 4.01
N GLU A 4 -19.65 13.47 2.72
CA GLU A 4 -20.16 12.58 1.67
C GLU A 4 -19.26 11.35 1.49
N VAL A 5 -17.94 11.54 1.43
CA VAL A 5 -16.98 10.44 1.34
C VAL A 5 -17.02 9.57 2.60
N VAL A 6 -17.13 10.18 3.78
CA VAL A 6 -17.32 9.46 5.04
C VAL A 6 -18.59 8.61 5.03
N SER A 7 -19.70 9.16 4.52
CA SER A 7 -20.96 8.43 4.39
C SER A 7 -20.82 7.20 3.48
N LEU A 8 -20.22 7.38 2.30
CA LEU A 8 -19.95 6.29 1.36
C LEU A 8 -19.06 5.20 1.95
N ILE A 9 -18.00 5.57 2.66
CA ILE A 9 -17.09 4.61 3.30
C ILE A 9 -17.80 3.79 4.38
N LYS A 10 -18.69 4.41 5.16
CA LYS A 10 -19.50 3.70 6.15
C LYS A 10 -20.51 2.75 5.49
N GLU A 11 -21.15 3.18 4.41
CA GLU A 11 -22.04 2.32 3.61
C GLU A 11 -21.30 1.10 3.04
N TRP A 12 -20.13 1.31 2.43
CA TRP A 12 -19.29 0.22 1.91
C TRP A 12 -18.77 -0.69 3.02
N ALA A 13 -18.47 -0.16 4.21
CA ALA A 13 -18.08 -0.99 5.35
C ALA A 13 -19.19 -1.97 5.73
N LEU A 14 -20.45 -1.52 5.78
CA LEU A 14 -21.62 -2.39 6.00
C LEU A 14 -21.78 -3.40 4.86
N GLU A 15 -21.63 -2.97 3.60
CA GLU A 15 -21.67 -3.83 2.41
C GLU A 15 -20.61 -4.96 2.47
N PHE A 16 -19.45 -4.69 3.07
CA PHE A 16 -18.36 -5.64 3.27
C PHE A 16 -18.47 -6.47 4.56
N GLY A 17 -19.52 -6.25 5.36
CA GLY A 17 -19.84 -7.05 6.54
C GLY A 17 -19.38 -6.49 7.87
N ALA A 18 -18.94 -5.22 7.93
CA ALA A 18 -18.68 -4.57 9.20
C ALA A 18 -19.97 -4.51 10.03
N ASN A 19 -19.87 -4.91 11.30
CA ASN A 19 -20.92 -4.78 12.29
C ASN A 19 -20.36 -4.02 13.50
N ASN A 20 -20.98 -2.88 13.80
CA ASN A 20 -20.68 -2.04 14.97
C ASN A 20 -21.90 -1.83 15.88
N GLU A 21 -23.00 -2.56 15.65
CA GLU A 21 -24.23 -2.46 16.45
C GLU A 21 -24.06 -3.15 17.82
N ASN A 22 -23.26 -4.21 17.88
CA ASN A 22 -22.93 -4.90 19.13
C ASN A 22 -21.70 -4.26 19.79
N GLU A 23 -21.87 -3.66 20.97
CA GLU A 23 -20.78 -3.04 21.71
C GLU A 23 -19.64 -4.00 22.06
N PHE A 24 -19.92 -5.29 22.20
CA PHE A 24 -18.95 -6.33 22.54
C PHE A 24 -18.24 -6.95 21.34
N SER A 25 -18.68 -6.65 20.12
CA SER A 25 -18.15 -7.25 18.88
C SER A 25 -18.14 -6.23 17.74
N LYS A 26 -17.58 -5.05 17.99
CA LYS A 26 -17.38 -4.03 16.96
C LYS A 26 -16.37 -4.53 15.92
N SER A 27 -16.58 -4.17 14.67
CA SER A 27 -15.66 -4.46 13.56
C SER A 27 -14.54 -3.43 13.43
N TYR A 28 -14.79 -2.21 13.92
CA TYR A 28 -13.80 -1.14 13.95
C TYR A 28 -14.18 -0.04 14.96
N VAL A 29 -13.19 0.76 15.36
CA VAL A 29 -13.43 2.10 15.93
C VAL A 29 -13.27 3.15 14.84
N TYR A 30 -14.27 4.00 14.66
CA TYR A 30 -14.20 5.12 13.71
C TYR A 30 -13.62 6.35 14.40
N ARG A 31 -12.53 6.88 13.85
CA ARG A 31 -11.98 8.16 14.29
C ARG A 31 -12.12 9.19 13.20
N ASN A 32 -12.51 10.40 13.60
CA ASN A 32 -12.64 11.55 12.71
C ASN A 32 -12.07 12.80 13.36
N ASN A 33 -11.04 13.36 12.74
CA ASN A 33 -10.44 14.63 13.07
C ASN A 33 -10.51 15.59 11.87
N THR A 34 -11.69 15.83 11.33
CA THR A 34 -11.90 16.77 10.21
C THR A 34 -12.50 18.10 10.66
N GLY A 35 -12.25 18.49 11.92
CA GLY A 35 -12.64 19.80 12.42
C GLY A 35 -11.89 20.93 11.71
N SER A 36 -12.44 22.15 11.78
CA SER A 36 -11.89 23.33 11.08
C SER A 36 -10.44 23.65 11.45
N GLU A 37 -10.05 23.45 12.71
CA GLU A 37 -8.67 23.60 13.18
C GLU A 37 -7.74 22.57 12.55
N ALA A 38 -8.15 21.29 12.55
CA ALA A 38 -7.36 20.21 11.96
C ALA A 38 -7.16 20.37 10.45
N LEU A 39 -8.19 20.86 9.73
CA LEU A 39 -8.10 21.16 8.30
C LEU A 39 -7.14 22.32 8.02
N LYS A 40 -7.20 23.40 8.79
CA LYS A 40 -6.27 24.54 8.68
C LYS A 40 -4.82 24.12 8.92
N ASP A 41 -4.60 23.26 9.91
CA ASP A 41 -3.28 22.74 10.25
C ASP A 41 -2.79 21.61 9.33
N ASN A 42 -3.61 21.23 8.34
CA ASN A 42 -3.40 20.08 7.44
C ASN A 42 -3.20 18.75 8.19
N GLY A 43 -3.66 18.67 9.45
CA GLY A 43 -3.62 17.49 10.31
C GLY A 43 -4.92 16.70 10.32
N ALA A 44 -5.84 17.01 9.40
CA ALA A 44 -7.11 16.33 9.31
C ALA A 44 -6.94 14.87 8.87
N PHE A 45 -7.70 13.99 9.50
CA PHE A 45 -7.76 12.58 9.12
C PHE A 45 -9.10 11.98 9.52
N PHE A 46 -9.47 10.88 8.88
CA PHE A 46 -10.50 9.99 9.38
C PHE A 46 -10.22 8.56 8.93
N GLY A 47 -10.80 7.59 9.63
CA GLY A 47 -10.48 6.20 9.34
C GLY A 47 -11.08 5.18 10.30
N PHE A 48 -10.74 3.92 10.05
CA PHE A 48 -11.13 2.77 10.85
C PHE A 48 -9.90 2.14 11.50
N LEU A 49 -10.01 1.92 12.81
CA LEU A 49 -8.99 1.29 13.64
C LEU A 49 -9.44 -0.11 14.05
N HIS A 50 -8.53 -0.86 14.69
CA HIS A 50 -8.89 -2.09 15.39
C HIS A 50 -9.98 -1.81 16.45
N PRO A 51 -10.98 -2.71 16.63
CA PRO A 51 -12.12 -2.47 17.53
C PRO A 51 -11.75 -2.32 19.02
N ASP A 52 -10.59 -2.81 19.42
CA ASP A 52 -10.08 -2.71 20.80
C ASP A 52 -9.35 -1.39 21.10
N GLU A 53 -9.20 -0.50 20.12
CA GLU A 53 -8.54 0.79 20.31
C GLU A 53 -9.50 1.83 20.89
N GLU A 54 -8.95 2.84 21.56
CA GLU A 54 -9.76 3.92 22.13
C GLU A 54 -10.31 4.85 21.03
N GLU A 55 -11.28 5.70 21.36
CA GLU A 55 -11.80 6.70 20.42
C GLU A 55 -10.85 7.90 20.22
N ARG A 56 -9.85 8.06 21.10
CA ARG A 56 -8.90 9.18 21.10
C ARG A 56 -7.49 8.72 21.49
N GLY A 57 -6.50 9.58 21.26
CA GLY A 57 -5.11 9.33 21.66
C GLY A 57 -4.30 8.54 20.63
N VAL A 58 -3.14 8.04 21.04
CA VAL A 58 -2.34 7.10 20.23
C VAL A 58 -3.05 5.75 20.15
N PHE A 59 -2.69 4.94 19.16
CA PHE A 59 -3.27 3.60 18.96
C PHE A 59 -2.19 2.66 18.40
N HIS A 60 -2.50 1.37 18.30
CA HIS A 60 -1.63 0.33 17.72
C HIS A 60 -2.22 -0.23 16.43
N ASP A 61 -1.45 -1.08 15.76
CA ASP A 61 -1.93 -1.95 14.69
C ASP A 61 -2.38 -1.20 13.42
N PHE A 62 -2.84 -1.94 12.41
CA PHE A 62 -3.17 -1.34 11.12
C PHE A 62 -4.43 -0.47 11.18
N SER A 63 -4.43 0.63 10.44
CA SER A 63 -5.59 1.49 10.22
C SER A 63 -5.88 1.70 8.75
N PHE A 64 -7.16 1.71 8.40
CA PHE A 64 -7.60 2.35 7.16
C PHE A 64 -7.72 3.84 7.42
N THR A 65 -7.01 4.70 6.68
CA THR A 65 -6.95 6.13 6.99
C THR A 65 -6.93 6.98 5.72
N LEU A 66 -7.71 8.06 5.71
CA LEU A 66 -7.59 9.12 4.72
C LEU A 66 -7.15 10.41 5.40
N PHE A 67 -6.25 11.14 4.74
CA PHE A 67 -5.88 12.51 5.06
C PHE A 67 -6.54 13.45 4.06
N PRO A 68 -7.72 14.01 4.38
CA PRO A 68 -8.45 14.88 3.49
C PRO A 68 -7.97 16.33 3.56
N THR A 69 -8.47 17.12 2.62
CA THR A 69 -8.42 18.59 2.61
C THR A 69 -9.76 19.15 2.15
N ASP A 70 -10.08 20.36 2.61
CA ASP A 70 -11.24 21.14 2.17
C ASP A 70 -10.95 21.98 0.91
N GLN A 71 -9.70 21.98 0.45
CA GLN A 71 -9.25 22.62 -0.78
C GLN A 71 -9.44 21.67 -1.98
N GLU A 72 -9.47 22.20 -3.20
CA GLU A 72 -9.39 21.42 -4.45
C GLU A 72 -7.96 20.89 -4.65
N LYS A 73 -7.52 20.01 -3.75
CA LYS A 73 -6.21 19.37 -3.75
C LYS A 73 -6.33 17.87 -3.44
N PRO A 74 -5.35 17.06 -3.85
CA PRO A 74 -5.43 15.62 -3.70
C PRO A 74 -5.38 15.16 -2.25
N TRP A 75 -6.14 14.12 -1.94
CA TRP A 75 -6.11 13.45 -0.65
C TRP A 75 -5.06 12.33 -0.63
N LEU A 76 -4.67 11.89 0.56
CA LEU A 76 -3.80 10.74 0.73
C LEU A 76 -4.56 9.60 1.43
N LEU A 77 -4.77 8.51 0.70
CA LEU A 77 -5.38 7.27 1.20
C LEU A 77 -4.28 6.31 1.68
N CYS A 78 -4.39 5.76 2.88
CA CYS A 78 -3.34 4.97 3.49
C CYS A 78 -3.85 3.71 4.20
N LEU A 79 -2.99 2.68 4.20
CA LEU A 79 -2.91 1.72 5.29
C LEU A 79 -1.87 2.27 6.25
N GLY A 80 -2.30 2.72 7.43
CA GLY A 80 -1.42 3.23 8.48
C GLY A 80 -1.11 2.17 9.52
N ILE A 81 -0.11 2.44 10.35
CA ILE A 81 0.15 1.73 11.60
C ILE A 81 0.01 2.77 12.72
N GLY A 82 -0.63 2.38 13.82
CA GLY A 82 -0.74 3.23 15.00
C GLY A 82 0.63 3.72 15.49
N SER A 83 0.68 4.91 16.09
CA SER A 83 1.94 5.52 16.54
C SER A 83 2.67 4.72 17.63
N ASN A 84 1.97 3.80 18.31
CA ASN A 84 2.58 2.85 19.24
C ASN A 84 3.08 1.56 18.58
N GLY A 85 3.03 1.46 17.25
CA GLY A 85 3.45 0.28 16.50
C GLY A 85 2.45 -0.88 16.59
N PHE A 86 2.95 -2.11 16.61
CA PHE A 86 2.14 -3.32 16.58
C PHE A 86 1.83 -3.85 17.97
N LYS A 87 0.60 -4.33 18.15
CA LYS A 87 0.14 -5.08 19.33
C LYS A 87 -0.41 -6.45 18.93
N LYS A 88 -1.21 -6.53 17.87
CA LYS A 88 -1.82 -7.77 17.35
C LYS A 88 -1.48 -8.06 15.89
N ASP A 89 -1.16 -7.03 15.11
CA ASP A 89 -1.03 -7.14 13.66
C ASP A 89 0.39 -7.45 13.17
N LEU A 90 1.37 -7.68 14.06
CA LEU A 90 2.74 -7.97 13.63
C LEU A 90 2.83 -9.23 12.76
N GLU A 91 2.14 -10.30 13.16
CA GLU A 91 2.07 -11.52 12.35
C GLU A 91 1.39 -11.25 11.00
N LEU A 92 0.31 -10.47 11.02
CA LEU A 92 -0.40 -10.08 9.81
C LEU A 92 0.52 -9.30 8.86
N ALA A 93 1.25 -8.32 9.37
CA ALA A 93 2.21 -7.51 8.61
C ALA A 93 3.26 -8.37 7.88
N ASN A 94 3.69 -9.47 8.51
CA ASN A 94 4.66 -10.40 7.95
C ASN A 94 4.08 -11.38 6.92
N LYS A 95 2.74 -11.46 6.76
CA LYS A 95 2.13 -12.36 5.76
C LYS A 95 2.36 -11.84 4.35
N PRO A 96 2.94 -12.63 3.43
CA PRO A 96 3.14 -12.21 2.03
C PRO A 96 1.85 -11.79 1.32
N GLY A 97 0.71 -12.38 1.73
CA GLY A 97 -0.61 -12.05 1.22
C GLY A 97 -1.04 -10.61 1.50
N MET A 98 -0.60 -10.00 2.60
CA MET A 98 -0.88 -8.60 2.93
C MET A 98 -0.27 -7.67 1.89
N ARG A 99 1.04 -7.81 1.68
CA ARG A 99 1.76 -6.97 0.72
C ARG A 99 1.20 -7.12 -0.68
N ARG A 100 0.98 -8.38 -1.12
CA ARG A 100 0.42 -8.67 -2.45
C ARG A 100 -0.98 -8.07 -2.64
N LEU A 101 -1.82 -8.12 -1.60
CA LEU A 101 -3.19 -7.59 -1.68
C LEU A 101 -3.19 -6.07 -1.88
N PHE A 102 -2.41 -5.35 -1.08
CA PHE A 102 -2.37 -3.89 -1.17
C PHE A 102 -1.56 -3.39 -2.35
N SER A 103 -0.47 -4.06 -2.76
CA SER A 103 0.35 -3.64 -3.90
C SER A 103 -0.44 -3.60 -5.21
N GLN A 104 -1.45 -4.46 -5.37
CA GLN A 104 -2.36 -4.47 -6.53
C GLN A 104 -3.22 -3.20 -6.62
N LEU A 105 -3.42 -2.49 -5.51
CA LEU A 105 -4.27 -1.31 -5.46
C LEU A 105 -3.49 -0.02 -5.74
N ILE A 106 -2.17 -0.09 -5.83
CA ILE A 106 -1.27 1.06 -5.94
C ILE A 106 -0.86 1.28 -7.39
N ASP A 107 -0.92 2.52 -7.85
CA ASP A 107 -0.39 2.94 -9.15
C ASP A 107 0.88 3.81 -8.98
N ASN A 108 1.28 4.48 -10.06
CA ASN A 108 2.49 5.31 -10.12
C ASN A 108 2.44 6.56 -9.22
N GLU A 109 1.27 6.94 -8.70
CA GLU A 109 1.13 8.04 -7.74
C GLU A 109 1.06 7.56 -6.28
N GLY A 110 1.23 6.26 -6.02
CA GLY A 110 1.31 5.71 -4.67
C GLY A 110 2.66 5.09 -4.32
N TYR A 111 2.69 4.45 -3.14
CA TYR A 111 3.86 3.74 -2.63
C TYR A 111 3.40 2.64 -1.66
N TYR A 112 4.16 1.54 -1.62
CA TYR A 112 4.05 0.53 -0.58
C TYR A 112 5.44 0.06 -0.17
N LYS A 113 5.62 -0.27 1.11
CA LYS A 113 6.89 -0.81 1.63
C LYS A 113 7.12 -2.26 1.19
N ASN A 114 8.39 -2.63 1.07
CA ASN A 114 8.77 -4.02 0.85
C ASN A 114 8.45 -4.91 2.07
N ASP A 115 8.50 -4.32 3.27
CA ASP A 115 8.15 -4.96 4.52
C ASP A 115 7.09 -4.09 5.23
N PHE A 116 5.92 -4.68 5.51
CA PHE A 116 4.84 -3.96 6.18
C PHE A 116 5.04 -3.90 7.70
N SER A 117 5.98 -4.68 8.25
CA SER A 117 6.37 -4.61 9.67
C SER A 117 7.39 -3.51 9.96
N ASP A 118 8.03 -2.97 8.92
CA ASP A 118 8.99 -1.87 9.03
C ASP A 118 8.29 -0.58 9.47
N ILE A 119 8.62 -0.11 10.68
CA ILE A 119 8.19 1.17 11.27
C ILE A 119 9.37 2.14 11.46
N GLU A 120 10.52 1.86 10.85
CA GLU A 120 11.73 2.66 10.98
C GLU A 120 11.99 3.50 9.72
N SER A 121 11.80 2.91 8.54
CA SER A 121 12.00 3.57 7.26
C SER A 121 10.86 4.54 6.94
N GLY A 122 11.22 5.73 6.45
CA GLY A 122 10.25 6.71 5.99
C GLY A 122 9.72 6.45 4.58
N LEU A 123 8.71 7.22 4.19
CA LEU A 123 8.21 7.31 2.81
C LEU A 123 9.29 7.88 1.86
N PRO A 124 9.30 7.45 0.58
CA PRO A 124 10.26 7.92 -0.41
C PRO A 124 10.06 9.39 -0.80
N LYS A 125 11.03 9.96 -1.53
CA LYS A 125 10.95 11.33 -2.07
C LYS A 125 9.78 11.53 -3.05
N SER A 126 9.36 10.47 -3.75
CA SER A 126 8.19 10.51 -4.64
C SER A 126 6.89 10.88 -3.91
N ILE A 127 6.81 10.65 -2.59
CA ILE A 127 5.68 11.08 -1.75
C ILE A 127 6.05 12.31 -0.92
N THR A 128 7.18 12.28 -0.20
CA THR A 128 7.56 13.34 0.74
C THR A 128 7.89 14.69 0.07
N SER A 129 8.30 14.68 -1.19
CA SER A 129 8.61 15.87 -1.99
C SER A 129 7.64 16.05 -3.17
N ASN A 130 6.50 15.35 -3.17
CA ASN A 130 5.51 15.44 -4.24
C ASN A 130 4.89 16.85 -4.29
N PRO A 131 4.94 17.57 -5.43
CA PRO A 131 4.32 18.89 -5.58
C PRO A 131 2.81 18.89 -5.29
N ASN A 132 2.10 17.82 -5.62
CA ASN A 132 0.66 17.69 -5.42
C ASN A 132 0.29 17.53 -3.93
N LEU A 133 1.23 17.10 -3.08
CA LEU A 133 1.01 16.83 -1.66
C LEU A 133 1.64 17.87 -0.73
N GLN A 134 2.10 19.02 -1.24
CA GLN A 134 2.76 20.03 -0.40
C GLN A 134 1.88 20.54 0.75
N HIS A 135 0.55 20.54 0.56
CA HIS A 135 -0.41 20.89 1.60
C HIS A 135 -0.41 19.88 2.76
N LEU A 136 -0.13 18.58 2.51
CA LEU A 136 -0.02 17.54 3.53
C LEU A 136 1.40 17.34 4.06
N LYS A 137 2.36 18.21 3.73
CA LYS A 137 3.78 18.03 4.08
C LYS A 137 4.03 17.79 5.56
N LYS A 138 3.32 18.50 6.45
CA LYS A 138 3.42 18.31 7.91
C LYS A 138 2.96 16.92 8.33
N THR A 139 1.79 16.50 7.85
CA THR A 139 1.19 15.18 8.12
C THR A 139 2.05 14.04 7.57
N ILE A 140 2.52 14.16 6.33
CA ILE A 140 3.44 13.20 5.73
C ILE A 140 4.72 13.11 6.57
N LYS A 141 5.29 14.23 7.01
CA LYS A 141 6.49 14.23 7.86
C LYS A 141 6.24 13.54 9.20
N THR A 142 5.10 13.77 9.84
CA THR A 142 4.73 13.15 11.12
C THR A 142 4.59 11.65 11.00
N TYR A 143 3.88 11.17 9.97
CA TYR A 143 3.53 9.74 9.85
C TYR A 143 4.42 8.96 8.89
N THR A 144 5.47 9.58 8.32
CA THR A 144 6.32 8.99 7.25
C THR A 144 6.80 7.58 7.53
N LYS A 145 7.03 7.23 8.79
CA LYS A 145 7.53 5.91 9.18
C LYS A 145 6.44 4.84 9.29
N VAL A 146 5.21 5.24 9.58
CA VAL A 146 4.09 4.36 9.93
C VAL A 146 3.01 4.32 8.85
N LEU A 147 3.38 4.65 7.60
CA LEU A 147 2.51 4.52 6.42
C LEU A 147 3.10 3.43 5.50
N PRO A 148 2.83 2.14 5.77
CA PRO A 148 3.29 1.05 4.92
C PRO A 148 2.73 1.11 3.50
N VAL A 149 1.54 1.70 3.31
CA VAL A 149 0.90 1.87 2.00
C VAL A 149 0.25 3.24 1.91
N CYS A 150 0.47 3.97 0.82
CA CYS A 150 -0.23 5.21 0.52
C CYS A 150 -0.53 5.37 -0.97
N GLN A 151 -1.66 5.99 -1.30
CA GLN A 151 -2.11 6.29 -2.65
C GLN A 151 -2.67 7.72 -2.70
N VAL A 152 -2.27 8.49 -3.71
CA VAL A 152 -2.83 9.82 -3.95
C VAL A 152 -4.19 9.70 -4.64
N ILE A 153 -5.17 10.48 -4.16
CA ILE A 153 -6.53 10.53 -4.69
C ILE A 153 -6.87 11.98 -5.04
N HIS A 154 -6.84 12.33 -6.32
CA HIS A 154 -7.11 13.71 -6.79
C HIS A 154 -8.55 14.15 -6.53
N ASN A 155 -9.52 13.28 -6.79
CA ASN A 155 -10.93 13.56 -6.51
C ASN A 155 -11.60 12.32 -5.89
N PRO A 156 -11.91 12.33 -4.58
CA PRO A 156 -12.47 11.17 -3.88
C PRO A 156 -13.91 10.84 -4.29
N LEU A 157 -14.63 11.76 -4.93
CA LEU A 157 -16.00 11.56 -5.41
C LEU A 157 -16.09 11.18 -6.90
N SER A 158 -14.97 11.21 -7.63
CA SER A 158 -14.90 10.69 -9.00
C SER A 158 -15.06 9.16 -9.01
N GLU A 159 -15.48 8.59 -10.15
CA GLU A 159 -15.61 7.13 -10.29
C GLU A 159 -14.29 6.39 -9.99
N SER A 160 -13.17 6.91 -10.48
CA SER A 160 -11.83 6.36 -10.20
C SER A 160 -11.47 6.46 -8.71
N GLY A 161 -11.70 7.62 -8.09
CA GLY A 161 -11.44 7.86 -6.66
C GLY A 161 -12.30 6.96 -5.76
N LYS A 162 -13.61 6.90 -6.03
CA LYS A 162 -14.55 6.01 -5.32
C LYS A 162 -14.13 4.55 -5.46
N SER A 163 -13.85 4.10 -6.69
CA SER A 163 -13.40 2.73 -6.95
C SER A 163 -12.14 2.37 -6.17
N ARG A 164 -11.14 3.28 -6.16
CA ARG A 164 -9.88 3.08 -5.43
C ARG A 164 -10.08 3.04 -3.91
N ILE A 165 -10.80 4.00 -3.34
CA ILE A 165 -11.10 4.05 -1.91
C ILE A 165 -11.90 2.80 -1.49
N LYS A 166 -12.91 2.43 -2.28
CA LYS A 166 -13.74 1.24 -2.03
C LYS A 166 -12.93 -0.05 -2.08
N ALA A 167 -12.01 -0.20 -3.04
CA ALA A 167 -11.12 -1.36 -3.13
C ALA A 167 -10.13 -1.43 -1.96
N PHE A 168 -9.59 -0.30 -1.53
CA PHE A 168 -8.68 -0.23 -0.38
C PHE A 168 -9.40 -0.60 0.92
N LEU A 169 -10.64 -0.14 1.09
CA LEU A 169 -11.49 -0.55 2.20
C LEU A 169 -11.86 -2.04 2.12
N ALA A 170 -12.14 -2.56 0.92
CA ALA A 170 -12.41 -3.98 0.71
C ALA A 170 -11.22 -4.87 1.08
N ALA A 171 -9.99 -4.43 0.75
CA ALA A 171 -8.77 -5.09 1.18
C ALA A 171 -8.61 -5.06 2.70
N TYR A 172 -8.85 -3.91 3.34
CA TYR A 172 -8.84 -3.81 4.81
C TYR A 172 -9.90 -4.71 5.46
N ALA A 173 -11.14 -4.71 4.95
CA ALA A 173 -12.23 -5.55 5.43
C ALA A 173 -11.90 -7.05 5.34
N LYS A 174 -11.28 -7.47 4.23
CA LYS A 174 -10.82 -8.85 4.02
C LYS A 174 -9.74 -9.26 5.04
N VAL A 175 -8.85 -8.33 5.38
CA VAL A 175 -7.76 -8.54 6.33
C VAL A 175 -8.25 -8.58 7.77
N ARG A 176 -9.33 -7.86 8.07
CA ARG A 176 -10.01 -7.83 9.36
C ARG A 176 -11.09 -8.89 9.53
N ASP A 177 -11.23 -9.80 8.56
CA ASP A 177 -12.25 -10.86 8.56
C ASP A 177 -13.69 -10.36 8.78
N TRP A 178 -14.03 -9.17 8.25
CA TRP A 178 -15.41 -8.65 8.27
C TRP A 178 -16.47 -9.51 7.55
N PRO A 179 -16.21 -10.15 6.39
CA PRO A 179 -17.27 -10.77 5.61
C PRO A 179 -17.80 -12.08 6.23
N SER A 180 -18.97 -12.01 6.87
CA SER A 180 -19.66 -13.17 7.46
C SER A 180 -20.48 -14.04 6.49
N ASN A 181 -20.85 -13.54 5.31
CA ASN A 181 -21.72 -14.27 4.37
C ASN A 181 -21.24 -14.15 2.91
N GLN A 182 -21.94 -14.85 2.00
CA GLN A 182 -21.56 -14.89 0.59
C GLN A 182 -21.73 -13.53 -0.10
N ASN A 183 -22.72 -12.73 0.30
CA ASN A 183 -22.94 -11.40 -0.26
C ASN A 183 -21.79 -10.46 0.08
N HIS A 184 -21.31 -10.45 1.33
CA HIS A 184 -20.16 -9.66 1.75
C HIS A 184 -18.89 -10.06 0.97
N ARG A 185 -18.64 -11.38 0.84
CA ARG A 185 -17.50 -11.90 0.06
C ARG A 185 -17.58 -11.50 -1.41
N ASN A 186 -18.77 -11.56 -2.00
CA ASN A 186 -19.00 -11.15 -3.39
C ASN A 186 -18.81 -9.64 -3.57
N ALA A 187 -19.25 -8.81 -2.62
CA ALA A 187 -19.07 -7.36 -2.64
C ALA A 187 -17.59 -6.97 -2.58
N ILE A 188 -16.83 -7.58 -1.65
CA ILE A 188 -15.37 -7.40 -1.56
C ILE A 188 -14.70 -7.84 -2.87
N SER A 189 -15.06 -9.01 -3.40
CA SER A 189 -14.50 -9.51 -4.66
C SER A 189 -14.78 -8.55 -5.82
N LYS A 190 -16.00 -8.04 -5.92
CA LYS A 190 -16.42 -7.06 -6.94
C LYS A 190 -15.63 -5.75 -6.82
N ALA A 191 -15.37 -5.27 -5.61
CA ALA A 191 -14.60 -4.05 -5.37
C ALA A 191 -13.11 -4.22 -5.72
N LEU A 192 -12.53 -5.40 -5.48
CA LEU A 192 -11.13 -5.69 -5.80
C LEU A 192 -10.89 -6.06 -7.26
N LYS A 193 -11.90 -6.62 -7.95
CA LYS A 193 -11.80 -7.12 -9.33
C LYS A 193 -11.16 -6.13 -10.32
N PRO A 194 -11.47 -4.82 -10.32
CA PRO A 194 -10.84 -3.87 -11.26
C PRO A 194 -9.32 -3.73 -11.09
N PHE A 195 -8.79 -4.07 -9.91
CA PHE A 195 -7.37 -3.95 -9.54
C PHE A 195 -6.65 -5.30 -9.52
N GLN A 196 -7.39 -6.40 -9.64
CA GLN A 196 -6.81 -7.70 -9.88
C GLN A 196 -6.38 -7.74 -11.35
N ASN A 197 -5.10 -7.42 -11.58
CA ASN A 197 -4.50 -7.52 -12.89
C ASN A 197 -4.71 -8.92 -13.49
N GLU A 198 -5.47 -9.02 -14.59
CA GLU A 198 -5.27 -10.06 -15.61
C GLU A 198 -4.01 -9.80 -16.46
N LYS A 199 -3.24 -8.75 -16.16
CA LYS A 199 -1.98 -8.41 -16.82
C LYS A 199 -0.81 -8.50 -15.85
N LEU A 200 -0.01 -9.54 -16.04
CA LEU A 200 1.44 -9.33 -16.08
C LEU A 200 1.66 -8.23 -17.12
N GLU A 201 1.71 -6.96 -16.70
CA GLU A 201 2.50 -6.01 -17.47
C GLU A 201 3.85 -6.67 -17.68
N ASP A 202 4.37 -6.56 -18.89
CA ASP A 202 5.60 -7.24 -19.24
C ASP A 202 6.74 -6.64 -18.42
N ASP A 203 7.00 -7.21 -17.23
CA ASP A 203 8.00 -6.77 -16.26
C ASP A 203 9.37 -6.58 -16.94
N ARG A 204 9.59 -7.20 -18.11
CA ARG A 204 10.78 -7.06 -18.95
C ARG A 204 11.09 -5.60 -19.29
N ASP A 205 10.10 -4.76 -19.58
CA ASP A 205 10.33 -3.37 -19.96
C ASP A 205 10.80 -2.54 -18.76
N LEU A 206 10.13 -2.71 -17.63
CA LEU A 206 10.54 -2.09 -16.36
C LEU A 206 11.93 -2.55 -15.92
N ILE A 207 12.21 -3.85 -15.98
CA ILE A 207 13.54 -4.39 -15.62
C ILE A 207 14.62 -3.82 -16.56
N PHE A 208 14.31 -3.67 -17.84
CA PHE A 208 15.25 -3.09 -18.80
C PHE A 208 15.52 -1.60 -18.53
N GLU A 209 14.50 -0.82 -18.17
CA GLU A 209 14.67 0.57 -17.75
C GLU A 209 15.47 0.69 -16.46
N LEU A 210 15.17 -0.12 -15.43
CA LEU A 210 15.93 -0.19 -14.19
C LEU A 210 17.40 -0.56 -14.43
N LEU A 211 17.66 -1.48 -15.36
CA LEU A 211 19.03 -1.86 -15.75
C LEU A 211 19.77 -0.68 -16.41
N LYS A 212 19.10 0.10 -17.26
CA LYS A 212 19.70 1.30 -17.88
C LYS A 212 20.01 2.38 -16.85
N GLU A 213 19.08 2.64 -15.93
CA GLU A 213 19.21 3.68 -14.90
C GLU A 213 20.27 3.31 -13.85
N ARG A 214 20.19 2.08 -13.30
CA ARG A 214 20.98 1.66 -12.13
C ARG A 214 22.22 0.84 -12.47
N ARG A 215 22.39 0.45 -13.74
CA ARG A 215 23.46 -0.43 -14.26
C ARG A 215 23.44 -1.88 -13.75
N PHE A 216 22.79 -2.15 -12.62
CA PHE A 216 22.69 -3.47 -12.00
C PHE A 216 21.26 -3.73 -11.50
N VAL A 217 20.78 -4.94 -11.74
CA VAL A 217 19.49 -5.43 -11.23
C VAL A 217 19.67 -6.86 -10.74
N ILE A 218 19.11 -7.17 -9.57
CA ILE A 218 19.07 -8.52 -9.01
C ILE A 218 17.63 -9.03 -9.06
N LEU A 219 17.38 -10.08 -9.86
CA LEU A 219 16.09 -10.76 -9.89
C LEU A 219 16.04 -11.82 -8.78
N GLN A 220 15.13 -11.65 -7.82
CA GLN A 220 14.94 -12.59 -6.71
C GLN A 220 13.58 -13.26 -6.77
N GLY A 221 13.49 -14.49 -6.26
CA GLY A 221 12.23 -15.22 -6.19
C GLY A 221 12.43 -16.73 -6.08
N PRO A 222 11.35 -17.50 -5.80
CA PRO A 222 11.39 -18.96 -5.70
C PRO A 222 12.04 -19.65 -6.91
N PRO A 223 12.59 -20.87 -6.75
CA PRO A 223 13.08 -21.64 -7.89
C PRO A 223 11.95 -21.87 -8.90
N GLY A 224 12.26 -21.84 -10.20
CA GLY A 224 11.27 -22.06 -11.27
C GLY A 224 10.46 -20.84 -11.72
N THR A 225 10.62 -19.65 -11.11
CA THR A 225 9.85 -18.44 -11.49
C THR A 225 10.38 -17.69 -12.72
N GLY A 226 11.16 -18.34 -13.60
CA GLY A 226 11.59 -17.74 -14.86
C GLY A 226 12.67 -16.64 -14.78
N LYS A 227 13.33 -16.43 -13.63
CA LYS A 227 14.41 -15.42 -13.47
C LYS A 227 15.49 -15.50 -14.55
N THR A 228 15.97 -16.71 -14.83
CA THR A 228 17.00 -16.96 -15.86
C THR A 228 16.47 -16.68 -17.26
N THR A 229 15.19 -17.00 -17.51
CA THR A 229 14.52 -16.73 -18.80
C THR A 229 14.45 -15.24 -19.07
N ILE A 230 13.94 -14.46 -18.11
CA ILE A 230 13.82 -13.01 -18.22
C ILE A 230 15.20 -12.35 -18.40
N SER A 231 16.22 -12.81 -17.67
CA SER A 231 17.59 -12.27 -17.81
C SER A 231 18.14 -12.45 -19.23
N LYS A 232 17.89 -13.61 -19.86
CA LYS A 232 18.31 -13.89 -21.25
C LYS A 232 17.53 -13.03 -22.25
N GLU A 233 16.22 -12.88 -22.07
CA GLU A 233 15.39 -12.05 -22.93
C GLU A 233 15.82 -10.57 -22.90
N ILE A 234 16.13 -10.05 -21.71
CA ILE A 234 16.67 -8.68 -21.55
C ILE A 234 18.04 -8.53 -22.21
N ALA A 235 18.91 -9.52 -22.05
CA ALA A 235 20.22 -9.52 -22.72
C ALA A 235 20.06 -9.47 -24.25
N THR A 236 19.17 -10.29 -24.82
CA THR A 236 18.84 -10.25 -26.25
C THR A 236 18.27 -8.89 -26.66
N LYS A 237 17.34 -8.33 -25.89
CA LYS A 237 16.72 -7.03 -26.15
C LYS A 237 17.75 -5.88 -26.12
N SER A 238 18.74 -5.96 -25.24
CA SER A 238 19.77 -4.92 -25.09
C SER A 238 20.70 -4.79 -26.31
N SER A 239 20.73 -5.78 -27.21
CA SER A 239 21.71 -5.90 -28.30
C SER A 239 23.17 -5.77 -27.84
N ALA A 240 23.45 -5.90 -26.54
CA ALA A 240 24.78 -5.82 -25.98
C ALA A 240 25.46 -7.18 -26.05
N LYS A 241 26.80 -7.16 -26.07
CA LYS A 241 27.59 -8.37 -25.85
C LYS A 241 27.30 -8.89 -24.45
N SER A 242 26.68 -10.06 -24.36
CA SER A 242 26.29 -10.67 -23.09
C SER A 242 27.19 -11.85 -22.74
N PHE A 243 27.45 -12.01 -21.46
CA PHE A 243 28.15 -13.16 -20.89
C PHE A 243 27.27 -13.76 -19.80
N PHE A 244 27.12 -15.07 -19.81
CA PHE A 244 26.35 -15.80 -18.80
C PHE A 244 27.31 -16.58 -17.92
N THR A 245 27.25 -16.35 -16.62
CA THR A 245 28.01 -17.10 -15.62
C THR A 245 27.11 -17.49 -14.45
N GLN A 246 27.45 -18.58 -13.78
CA GLN A 246 26.78 -19.07 -12.59
C GLN A 246 27.79 -19.16 -11.46
N PHE A 247 27.52 -18.49 -10.34
CA PHE A 247 28.35 -18.59 -9.16
C PHE A 247 28.08 -19.92 -8.44
N HIS A 248 29.17 -20.60 -8.09
CA HIS A 248 29.17 -21.75 -7.20
C HIS A 248 29.93 -21.38 -5.92
N ALA A 249 29.77 -22.17 -4.85
CA ALA A 249 30.46 -21.90 -3.58
C ALA A 249 32.00 -21.87 -3.73
N GLU A 250 32.53 -22.53 -4.76
CA GLU A 250 33.95 -22.60 -5.07
C GLU A 250 34.45 -21.47 -5.99
N THR A 251 33.57 -20.62 -6.53
CA THR A 251 33.99 -19.53 -7.42
C THR A 251 34.80 -18.50 -6.64
N THR A 252 36.09 -18.36 -6.98
CA THR A 252 36.99 -17.43 -6.30
C THR A 252 37.08 -16.08 -7.00
N TYR A 253 37.66 -15.09 -6.32
CA TYR A 253 37.99 -13.80 -6.93
C TYR A 253 38.92 -13.96 -8.15
N SER A 254 39.87 -14.90 -8.06
CA SER A 254 40.83 -15.15 -9.13
C SER A 254 40.19 -15.71 -10.38
N ASP A 255 39.14 -16.52 -10.24
CA ASP A 255 38.38 -17.07 -11.37
C ASP A 255 37.50 -16.01 -12.06
N PHE A 256 37.03 -15.01 -11.31
CA PHE A 256 36.05 -14.04 -11.80
C PHE A 256 36.66 -12.70 -12.26
N ILE A 257 37.75 -12.24 -11.62
CA ILE A 257 38.37 -10.94 -11.91
C ILE A 257 39.76 -11.13 -12.52
N TYR A 258 40.70 -11.70 -11.76
CA TYR A 258 42.09 -11.93 -12.19
C TYR A 258 42.85 -12.81 -11.19
N GLY A 259 43.55 -13.82 -11.69
CA GLY A 259 44.44 -14.69 -10.92
C GLY A 259 45.84 -14.76 -11.56
N ILE A 260 46.86 -14.96 -10.72
CA ILE A 260 48.26 -15.20 -11.11
C ILE A 260 48.47 -16.70 -11.26
#